data_AF-A0A0Q6A763-F1
#
_entry.id   AF-A0A0Q6A763-F1
#
_cell.length_a   1.000
_cell.length_b   1.000
_cell.length_c   1.000
_cell.angle_alpha   90.00
_cell.angle_beta   90.00
_cell.angle_gamma   90.00
#
_symmetry.space_group_name_H-M   'P 1'
#
loop_
_entity.id
_entity.type
_entity.pdbx_description
1 polymer ?
#
loop_
_entity_poly.entity_id
_entity_poly.type
_entity_poly.pdbx_seq_one_letter_code
_entity_poly.pdbx_strand_id
1 'polypeptide(L)'
;MTAPKPEREVLSALSSARLVAQLAQEKGVIGRNPSCRKPLHHVGAVLADAALQAGLNYRTVVKVRIDRIVQEFPEASTLSGMFNVISSIGAAEFLRWQHPTKVSRFVCLGELLRSEGVNDFHQLRRWLQHPPCRGKLLAIHGVGPKTADYLCSLVGLDFIAVDRHIRAFANDAGVKSEDYDFLKLVVSYAADLIGVSRRHFDAAIWTYVSSQKGLQAKTALALPLAASIAVA
;
A
#
# COMPACT_ATOMS: atom_id res chain seq x y z
N MET A 1 -18.95 16.01 -32.74
CA MET A 1 -18.71 16.78 -31.50
C MET A 1 -17.81 15.96 -30.60
N THR A 2 -16.56 16.37 -30.42
CA THR A 2 -15.57 15.64 -29.61
C THR A 2 -15.71 16.06 -28.15
N ALA A 3 -16.05 15.11 -27.27
CA ALA A 3 -16.10 15.34 -25.82
C ALA A 3 -14.81 16.02 -25.31
N PRO A 4 -14.89 17.00 -24.40
CA PRO A 4 -13.73 17.69 -23.82
C PRO A 4 -12.76 16.69 -23.15
N LYS A 5 -11.47 17.03 -23.15
CA LYS A 5 -10.36 16.18 -22.69
C LYS A 5 -10.61 15.45 -21.34
N PRO A 6 -11.22 16.06 -20.30
CA PRO A 6 -11.53 15.38 -19.04
C PRO A 6 -12.59 14.28 -19.17
N GLU A 7 -13.61 14.47 -20.02
CA GLU A 7 -14.69 13.49 -20.19
C GLU A 7 -14.18 12.22 -20.88
N ARG A 8 -13.29 12.37 -21.87
CA ARG A 8 -12.66 11.22 -22.54
C ARG A 8 -11.81 10.39 -21.60
N GLU A 9 -11.08 11.05 -20.70
CA GLU A 9 -10.25 10.39 -19.68
C GLU A 9 -11.13 9.62 -18.68
N VAL A 10 -12.25 10.20 -18.23
CA VAL A 10 -13.20 9.51 -17.34
C VAL A 10 -13.86 8.33 -18.02
N LEU A 11 -14.32 8.48 -19.28
CA LEU A 11 -14.93 7.38 -20.04
C LEU A 11 -13.93 6.24 -20.26
N SER A 12 -12.67 6.57 -20.59
CA SER A 12 -11.60 5.58 -20.70
C SER A 12 -11.37 4.85 -19.38
N ALA A 13 -11.30 5.58 -18.27
CA ALA A 13 -11.13 4.98 -16.95
C ALA A 13 -12.31 4.07 -16.56
N LEU A 14 -13.55 4.45 -16.88
CA LEU A 14 -14.74 3.63 -16.64
C LEU A 14 -14.77 2.35 -17.48
N SER A 15 -14.37 2.44 -18.76
CA SER A 15 -14.24 1.26 -19.62
C SER A 15 -13.19 0.28 -19.07
N SER A 16 -12.03 0.80 -18.66
CA SER A 16 -10.98 -0.02 -18.02
C SER A 16 -11.43 -0.58 -16.66
N ALA A 17 -12.19 0.20 -15.88
CA ALA A 17 -12.73 -0.23 -14.60
C ALA A 17 -13.68 -1.42 -14.75
N ARG A 18 -14.50 -1.45 -15.81
CA ARG A 18 -15.36 -2.61 -16.11
C ARG A 18 -14.56 -3.88 -16.36
N LEU A 19 -13.44 -3.79 -17.09
CA LEU A 19 -12.56 -4.94 -17.32
C LEU A 19 -11.97 -5.47 -16.01
N VAL A 20 -11.47 -4.57 -15.15
CA VAL A 20 -10.93 -4.92 -13.83
C VAL A 20 -12.01 -5.54 -12.94
N ALA A 21 -13.23 -4.98 -12.96
CA ALA A 21 -14.35 -5.49 -12.19
C ALA A 21 -14.80 -6.88 -12.64
N GLN A 22 -14.89 -7.08 -13.96
CA GLN A 22 -15.23 -8.38 -14.57
C GLN A 22 -14.18 -9.44 -14.19
N LEU A 23 -12.89 -9.14 -14.34
CA LEU A 23 -11.83 -10.07 -13.93
C LEU A 23 -11.93 -10.43 -12.43
N ALA A 24 -12.20 -9.44 -11.58
CA ALA A 24 -12.35 -9.67 -10.15
C ALA A 24 -13.52 -10.61 -9.82
N GLN A 25 -14.64 -10.50 -10.54
CA GLN A 25 -15.79 -11.39 -10.40
C GLN A 25 -15.46 -12.80 -10.93
N GLU A 26 -14.89 -12.90 -12.14
CA GLU A 26 -14.53 -14.18 -12.78
C GLU A 26 -13.52 -14.99 -11.95
N LYS A 27 -12.55 -14.31 -11.33
CA LYS A 27 -11.52 -14.94 -10.50
C LYS A 27 -11.93 -15.11 -9.03
N GLY A 28 -13.13 -14.65 -8.65
CA GLY A 28 -13.61 -14.70 -7.27
C GLY A 28 -12.70 -13.94 -6.29
N VAL A 29 -12.10 -12.81 -6.73
CA VAL A 29 -11.18 -12.00 -5.91
C VAL A 29 -11.90 -11.44 -4.68
N ILE A 30 -13.15 -11.05 -4.85
CA ILE A 30 -14.02 -10.68 -3.75
C ILE A 30 -14.59 -11.97 -3.14
N GLY A 31 -13.88 -12.54 -2.18
CA GLY A 31 -14.40 -13.66 -1.38
C GLY A 31 -15.62 -13.23 -0.55
N ARG A 32 -16.35 -14.19 0.07
CA ARG A 32 -17.47 -13.88 0.97
C ARG A 32 -17.05 -13.17 2.27
N ASN A 33 -15.75 -13.15 2.61
CA ASN A 33 -15.27 -12.46 3.80
C ASN A 33 -13.79 -12.00 3.76
N PRO A 34 -13.43 -10.99 2.95
CA PRO A 34 -12.10 -10.41 2.98
C PRO A 34 -12.03 -9.39 4.11
N SER A 35 -11.25 -9.67 5.14
CA SER A 35 -10.95 -8.67 6.16
C SER A 35 -9.90 -7.70 5.62
N CYS A 36 -10.31 -6.45 5.34
CA CYS A 36 -9.33 -5.38 5.20
C CYS A 36 -8.61 -5.20 6.55
N ARG A 37 -7.32 -4.86 6.50
CA ARG A 37 -6.50 -4.71 7.72
C ARG A 37 -7.19 -3.74 8.68
N LYS A 38 -7.36 -4.08 9.96
CA LYS A 38 -7.88 -3.09 10.93
C LYS A 38 -6.88 -1.95 11.10
N PRO A 39 -7.32 -0.67 11.17
CA PRO A 39 -6.41 0.43 11.47
C PRO A 39 -5.69 0.18 12.80
N LEU A 40 -4.39 0.45 12.82
CA LEU A 40 -3.55 0.29 14.00
C LEU A 40 -3.48 1.63 14.73
N HIS A 41 -4.01 1.69 15.95
CA HIS A 41 -4.03 2.89 16.79
C HIS A 41 -2.67 3.13 17.47
N HIS A 42 -1.61 3.22 16.66
CA HIS A 42 -0.25 3.43 17.14
C HIS A 42 0.56 4.21 16.11
N VAL A 43 0.75 5.52 16.34
CA VAL A 43 1.33 6.43 15.34
C VAL A 43 2.73 6.00 14.92
N GLY A 44 3.63 5.69 15.86
CA GLY A 44 4.99 5.26 15.53
C GLY A 44 5.04 4.01 14.64
N ALA A 45 4.15 3.05 14.89
CA ALA A 45 4.02 1.84 14.09
C ALA A 45 3.45 2.12 12.69
N VAL A 46 2.46 3.02 12.56
CA VAL A 46 1.91 3.46 11.26
C VAL A 46 2.99 4.14 10.41
N LEU A 47 3.80 5.03 11.01
CA LEU A 47 4.87 5.73 10.29
C LEU A 47 6.00 4.78 9.90
N ALA A 48 6.37 3.85 10.79
CA ALA A 48 7.35 2.81 10.49
C ALA A 48 6.89 1.92 9.33
N ASP A 49 5.62 1.53 9.29
CA ASP A 49 5.05 0.71 8.23
C ASP A 49 5.13 1.42 6.86
N ALA A 50 4.67 2.67 6.81
CA ALA A 50 4.75 3.49 5.61
C ALA A 50 6.19 3.73 5.14
N ALA A 51 7.14 3.90 6.06
CA ALA A 51 8.54 4.09 5.72
C ALA A 51 9.19 2.81 5.17
N LEU A 52 8.87 1.66 5.73
CA LEU A 52 9.52 0.38 5.45
C LEU A 52 8.90 -0.38 4.26
N GLN A 53 7.60 -0.27 4.01
CA GLN A 53 6.88 -1.12 3.04
C GLN A 53 7.53 -1.23 1.65
N ALA A 54 8.15 -0.14 1.18
CA ALA A 54 8.63 -0.02 -0.19
C ALA A 54 9.85 -0.93 -0.44
N GLY A 55 9.64 -1.94 -1.29
CA GLY A 55 10.68 -2.87 -1.72
C GLY A 55 10.97 -4.01 -0.76
N LEU A 56 10.20 -4.16 0.32
CA LEU A 56 10.40 -5.23 1.31
C LEU A 56 9.28 -6.28 1.26
N ASN A 57 9.58 -7.48 1.74
CA ASN A 57 8.55 -8.47 2.00
C ASN A 57 7.75 -8.04 3.22
N TYR A 58 6.47 -7.73 3.03
CA TYR A 58 5.64 -7.23 4.11
C TYR A 58 5.53 -8.23 5.26
N ARG A 59 5.28 -9.52 4.97
CA ARG A 59 5.01 -10.54 6.01
C ARG A 59 6.24 -10.85 6.86
N THR A 60 7.39 -11.00 6.24
CA THR A 60 8.61 -11.48 6.93
C THR A 60 9.52 -10.36 7.41
N VAL A 61 9.41 -9.15 6.86
CA VAL A 61 10.33 -8.04 7.18
C VAL A 61 9.60 -6.90 7.88
N VAL A 62 8.52 -6.39 7.27
CA VAL A 62 7.82 -5.19 7.76
C VAL A 62 6.97 -5.55 8.98
N LYS A 63 6.06 -6.52 8.85
CA LYS A 63 5.11 -6.91 9.91
C LYS A 63 5.82 -7.25 11.22
N VAL A 64 6.91 -8.03 11.16
CA VAL A 64 7.71 -8.40 12.35
C VAL A 64 8.21 -7.16 13.09
N ARG A 65 8.61 -6.11 12.38
CA ARG A 65 9.06 -4.85 12.98
C ARG A 65 7.91 -4.02 13.53
N ILE A 66 6.77 -4.02 12.86
CA ILE A 66 5.58 -3.31 13.33
C ILE A 66 5.05 -3.95 14.61
N ASP A 67 4.91 -5.28 14.64
CA ASP A 67 4.48 -6.02 15.81
C ASP A 67 5.42 -5.76 17.00
N ARG A 68 6.73 -5.77 16.74
CA ARG A 68 7.74 -5.42 17.73
C ARG A 68 7.58 -4.00 18.25
N ILE A 69 7.44 -3.00 17.38
CA ILE A 69 7.28 -1.60 17.82
C ILE A 69 6.07 -1.46 18.74
N VAL A 70 4.96 -2.11 18.40
CA VAL A 70 3.74 -2.10 19.21
C VAL A 70 3.96 -2.76 20.57
N GLN A 71 4.75 -3.83 20.62
CA GLN A 71 5.03 -4.58 21.85
C GLN A 71 6.07 -3.90 22.75
N GLU A 72 7.17 -3.42 22.17
CA GLU A 72 8.33 -2.89 22.90
C GLU A 72 8.17 -1.39 23.25
N PHE A 73 7.38 -0.62 22.49
CA PHE A 73 7.26 0.83 22.65
C PHE A 73 5.80 1.33 22.67
N PRO A 74 4.95 0.87 23.61
CA PRO A 74 3.54 1.28 23.67
C PRO A 74 3.32 2.81 23.78
N GLU A 75 4.27 3.54 24.37
CA GLU A 75 4.28 5.00 24.44
C GLU A 75 4.38 5.68 23.07
N ALA A 76 4.99 5.00 22.08
CA ALA A 76 5.06 5.46 20.71
C ALA A 76 3.73 5.32 19.95
N SER A 77 2.64 5.00 20.65
CA SER A 77 1.28 5.16 20.15
C SER A 77 0.94 6.64 19.85
N THR A 78 1.66 7.57 20.48
CA THR A 78 1.66 9.01 20.18
C THR A 78 2.96 9.44 19.51
N LEU A 79 2.93 10.58 18.81
CA LEU A 79 4.09 11.15 18.14
C LEU A 79 5.12 11.67 19.15
N SER A 80 4.68 12.34 20.22
CA SER A 80 5.56 12.77 21.30
C SER A 80 6.25 11.59 21.99
N GLY A 81 5.53 10.52 22.31
CA GLY A 81 6.12 9.30 22.84
C GLY A 81 7.11 8.65 21.87
N MET A 82 6.78 8.61 20.57
CA MET A 82 7.71 8.14 19.54
C MET A 82 8.99 8.97 19.51
N PHE A 83 8.89 10.31 19.57
CA PHE A 83 10.05 11.20 19.61
C PHE A 83 10.92 10.98 20.85
N ASN A 84 10.32 10.73 22.01
CA ASN A 84 11.05 10.42 23.24
C ASN A 84 11.86 9.11 23.09
N VAL A 85 11.25 8.07 22.52
CA VAL A 85 11.93 6.78 22.29
C VAL A 85 13.09 6.96 21.33
N ILE A 86 12.89 7.58 20.16
CA ILE A 86 13.97 7.74 19.17
C ILE A 86 15.08 8.67 19.66
N SER A 87 14.79 9.60 20.58
CA SER A 87 15.82 10.43 21.22
C SER A 87 16.70 9.63 22.17
N SER A 88 16.17 8.55 22.75
CA SER A 88 16.89 7.65 23.65
C SER A 88 17.70 6.59 22.90
N ILE A 89 17.10 5.89 21.93
CA ILE A 89 17.72 4.73 21.26
C ILE A 89 18.12 4.97 19.80
N GLY A 90 17.69 6.08 19.20
CA GLY A 90 17.88 6.36 17.78
C GLY A 90 16.81 5.74 16.85
N ALA A 91 16.54 6.41 15.73
CA ALA A 91 15.52 5.99 14.78
C ALA A 91 15.85 4.67 14.06
N ALA A 92 17.13 4.41 13.77
CA ALA A 92 17.56 3.16 13.13
C ALA A 92 17.29 1.94 14.03
N GLU A 93 17.53 2.08 15.34
CA GLU A 93 17.26 1.04 16.34
C GLU A 93 15.75 0.87 16.55
N PHE A 94 15.00 1.98 16.69
CA PHE A 94 13.54 1.94 16.75
C PHE A 94 12.94 1.14 15.58
N LEU A 95 13.44 1.35 14.36
CA LEU A 95 12.99 0.60 13.18
C LEU A 95 13.61 -0.80 13.02
N ARG A 96 14.70 -1.12 13.74
CA ARG A 96 15.62 -2.23 13.43
C ARG A 96 15.96 -2.26 11.93
N TRP A 97 16.41 -1.12 11.42
CA TRP A 97 16.71 -0.92 10.01
C TRP A 97 17.81 0.11 9.80
N GLN A 98 18.82 -0.23 8.99
CA GLN A 98 20.01 0.60 8.81
C GLN A 98 20.04 1.41 7.51
N HIS A 99 19.18 1.10 6.52
CA HIS A 99 19.23 1.82 5.25
C HIS A 99 18.85 3.30 5.44
N PRO A 100 19.76 4.25 5.13
CA PRO A 100 19.63 5.65 5.54
C PRO A 100 18.37 6.31 4.98
N THR A 101 18.02 6.06 3.71
CA THR A 101 16.81 6.64 3.10
C THR A 101 15.51 6.25 3.81
N LYS A 102 15.40 5.02 4.34
CA LYS A 102 14.17 4.57 5.02
C LYS A 102 14.09 5.15 6.44
N VAL A 103 15.22 5.21 7.14
CA VAL A 103 15.32 5.86 8.45
C VAL A 103 15.02 7.34 8.34
N SER A 104 15.65 8.05 7.39
CA SER A 104 15.40 9.47 7.12
C SER A 104 13.93 9.72 6.77
N ARG A 105 13.33 8.91 5.89
CA ARG A 105 11.90 9.03 5.56
C ARG A 105 11.00 8.92 6.79
N PHE A 106 11.26 7.96 7.67
CA PHE A 106 10.50 7.80 8.91
C PHE A 106 10.59 9.06 9.80
N VAL A 107 11.81 9.57 9.99
CA VAL A 107 12.04 10.81 10.76
C VAL A 107 11.32 11.99 10.11
N CYS A 108 11.47 12.20 8.80
CA CYS A 108 10.82 13.30 8.08
C CYS A 108 9.28 13.23 8.13
N LEU A 109 8.69 12.02 8.08
CA LEU A 109 7.25 11.84 8.28
C LEU A 109 6.83 12.26 9.69
N GLY A 110 7.58 11.86 10.71
CA GLY A 110 7.32 12.28 12.09
C GLY A 110 7.45 13.78 12.28
N GLU A 111 8.49 14.38 11.72
CA GLU A 111 8.75 15.83 11.79
C GLU A 111 7.66 16.66 11.10
N LEU A 112 7.22 16.22 9.92
CA LEU A 112 6.09 16.85 9.24
C LEU A 112 4.84 16.81 10.11
N LEU A 113 4.49 15.64 10.67
CA LEU A 113 3.29 15.54 11.49
C LEU A 113 3.38 16.41 12.76
N ARG A 114 4.57 16.52 13.35
CA ARG A 114 4.81 17.39 14.50
C ARG A 114 4.59 18.86 14.15
N SER A 115 5.12 19.32 13.01
CA SER A 115 4.93 20.71 12.57
C SER A 115 3.47 21.02 12.20
N GLU A 116 2.71 20.00 11.82
CA GLU A 116 1.27 20.09 11.54
C GLU A 116 0.39 19.94 12.80
N GLY A 117 1.00 19.82 14.00
CA GLY A 117 0.27 19.70 15.26
C GLY A 117 -0.44 18.34 15.45
N VAL A 118 -0.01 17.30 14.74
CA VAL A 118 -0.51 15.93 14.87
C VAL A 118 0.30 15.19 15.93
N ASN A 119 -0.39 14.57 16.90
CA ASN A 119 0.22 13.78 17.96
C ASN A 119 -0.37 12.37 18.09
N ASP A 120 -1.65 12.17 17.80
CA ASP A 120 -2.30 10.86 17.94
C ASP A 120 -2.92 10.34 16.63
N PHE A 121 -3.44 9.10 16.69
CA PHE A 121 -4.06 8.44 15.54
C PHE A 121 -5.26 9.21 14.98
N HIS A 122 -6.10 9.80 15.83
CA HIS A 122 -7.30 10.51 15.40
C HIS A 122 -6.93 11.82 14.70
N GLN A 123 -5.93 12.53 15.23
CA GLN A 123 -5.36 13.72 14.60
C GLN A 123 -4.70 13.38 13.27
N LEU A 124 -3.93 12.29 13.19
CA LEU A 124 -3.33 11.82 11.94
C LEU A 124 -4.40 11.51 10.89
N ARG A 125 -5.44 10.77 11.29
CA ARG A 125 -6.55 10.44 10.38
C ARG A 125 -7.25 11.68 9.86
N ARG A 126 -7.55 12.67 10.72
CA ARG A 126 -8.14 13.95 10.32
C ARG A 126 -7.21 14.72 9.38
N TRP A 127 -5.92 14.80 9.72
CA TRP A 127 -4.92 15.48 8.90
C TRP A 127 -4.85 14.92 7.48
N LEU A 128 -4.87 13.59 7.34
CA LEU A 128 -4.86 12.89 6.04
C LEU A 128 -6.12 13.11 5.19
N GLN A 129 -7.21 13.61 5.77
CA GLN A 129 -8.43 13.97 5.03
C GLN A 129 -8.35 15.38 4.43
N HIS A 130 -7.42 16.23 4.89
CA HIS A 130 -7.29 17.59 4.40
C HIS A 130 -6.50 17.65 3.08
N PRO A 131 -7.06 18.19 1.98
CA PRO A 131 -6.42 18.16 0.66
C PRO A 131 -4.95 18.64 0.60
N PRO A 132 -4.53 19.69 1.36
CA PRO A 132 -3.13 20.13 1.33
C PRO A 132 -2.10 19.11 1.84
N CYS A 133 -2.51 18.10 2.61
CA CYS A 133 -1.58 17.13 3.21
C CYS A 133 -0.79 16.35 2.14
N ARG A 134 -1.40 16.09 0.97
CA ARG A 134 -0.77 15.31 -0.10
C ARG A 134 0.47 16.00 -0.63
N GLY A 135 0.41 17.32 -0.89
CA GLY A 135 1.56 18.09 -1.36
C GLY A 135 2.72 18.04 -0.37
N LYS A 136 2.42 18.18 0.93
CA LYS A 136 3.41 18.10 2.01
C LYS A 136 4.06 16.71 2.12
N LEU A 137 3.27 15.64 1.98
CA LEU A 137 3.79 14.27 1.96
C LEU A 137 4.72 14.04 0.75
N LEU A 138 4.31 14.46 -0.44
CA LEU A 138 5.08 14.26 -1.68
C LEU A 138 6.37 15.10 -1.72
N ALA A 139 6.49 16.14 -0.89
CA ALA A 139 7.72 16.91 -0.74
C ALA A 139 8.80 16.14 0.05
N ILE A 140 8.45 15.08 0.78
CA ILE A 140 9.41 14.27 1.53
C ILE A 140 10.17 13.35 0.56
N HIS A 141 11.51 13.41 0.59
CA HIS A 141 12.34 12.55 -0.24
C HIS A 141 12.01 11.06 -0.03
N GLY A 142 11.71 10.38 -1.13
CA GLY A 142 11.33 8.96 -1.12
C GLY A 142 9.87 8.67 -0.79
N VAL A 143 9.03 9.68 -0.54
CA VAL A 143 7.57 9.52 -0.43
C VAL A 143 6.94 9.81 -1.79
N GLY A 144 6.58 8.74 -2.51
CA GLY A 144 5.80 8.85 -3.74
C GLY A 144 4.29 8.72 -3.53
N PRO A 145 3.48 8.87 -4.59
CA PRO A 145 2.02 8.74 -4.56
C PRO A 145 1.52 7.49 -3.83
N LYS A 146 2.17 6.34 -4.08
CA LYS A 146 1.89 5.08 -3.39
C LYS A 146 1.96 5.22 -1.87
N THR A 147 3.04 5.80 -1.34
CA THR A 147 3.24 5.88 0.11
C THR A 147 2.22 6.82 0.75
N ALA A 148 1.87 7.92 0.08
CA ALA A 148 0.83 8.83 0.56
C ALA A 148 -0.54 8.13 0.63
N ASP A 149 -0.94 7.42 -0.43
CA ASP A 149 -2.22 6.70 -0.45
C ASP A 149 -2.21 5.48 0.50
N TYR A 150 -1.05 4.86 0.70
CA TYR A 150 -0.86 3.78 1.68
C TYR A 150 -1.06 4.27 3.11
N LEU A 151 -0.53 5.44 3.47
CA LEU A 151 -0.77 6.07 4.78
C LEU A 151 -2.27 6.27 5.04
N CYS A 152 -3.02 6.77 4.05
CA CYS A 152 -4.48 6.89 4.13
C CYS A 152 -5.13 5.54 4.44
N SER A 153 -4.72 4.48 3.74
CA SER A 153 -5.22 3.12 3.99
C SER A 153 -4.84 2.59 5.39
N LEU A 154 -3.65 2.89 5.92
CA LEU A 154 -3.23 2.46 7.26
C LEU A 154 -4.13 3.04 8.37
N VAL A 155 -4.62 4.27 8.19
CA VAL A 155 -5.54 4.93 9.13
C VAL A 155 -7.03 4.67 8.83
N GLY A 156 -7.32 3.77 7.89
CA GLY A 156 -8.69 3.35 7.57
C GLY A 156 -9.48 4.31 6.67
N LEU A 157 -8.81 5.19 5.92
CA LEU A 157 -9.45 5.92 4.83
C LEU A 157 -9.57 5.03 3.59
N ASP A 158 -10.61 5.28 2.79
CA ASP A 158 -10.95 4.43 1.65
C ASP A 158 -10.12 4.79 0.40
N PHE A 159 -8.87 4.33 0.40
CA PHE A 159 -7.87 4.62 -0.64
C PHE A 159 -7.29 3.32 -1.22
N ILE A 160 -6.91 3.40 -2.50
CA ILE A 160 -6.10 2.39 -3.20
C ILE A 160 -4.67 2.92 -3.33
N ALA A 161 -3.70 2.12 -2.90
CA ALA A 161 -2.29 2.43 -3.03
C ALA A 161 -1.71 1.62 -4.21
N VAL A 162 -1.64 2.22 -5.39
CA VAL A 162 -1.20 1.51 -6.61
C VAL A 162 0.23 0.99 -6.45
N ASP A 163 0.34 -0.32 -6.27
CA ASP A 163 1.59 -1.05 -6.13
C ASP A 163 1.76 -2.08 -7.27
N ARG A 164 2.79 -2.93 -7.17
CA ARG A 164 3.03 -3.97 -8.17
C ARG A 164 1.91 -5.01 -8.29
N HIS A 165 1.12 -5.23 -7.24
CA HIS A 165 0.00 -6.17 -7.26
C HIS A 165 -1.20 -5.54 -7.97
N ILE A 166 -1.50 -4.28 -7.67
CA ILE A 166 -2.51 -3.51 -8.39
C ILE A 166 -2.18 -3.43 -9.89
N ARG A 167 -0.92 -3.11 -10.22
CA ARG A 167 -0.44 -3.07 -11.61
C ARG A 167 -0.54 -4.41 -12.32
N ALA A 168 -0.11 -5.50 -11.66
CA ALA A 168 -0.22 -6.84 -12.23
C ALA A 168 -1.69 -7.21 -12.50
N PHE A 169 -2.57 -6.97 -11.54
CA PHE A 169 -3.99 -7.28 -11.68
C PHE A 169 -4.67 -6.45 -12.79
N ALA A 170 -4.35 -5.17 -12.89
CA ALA A 170 -4.83 -4.31 -13.98
C ALA A 170 -4.33 -4.79 -15.35
N ASN A 171 -3.05 -5.18 -15.45
CA ASN A 171 -2.49 -5.74 -16.67
C ASN A 171 -3.16 -7.06 -17.07
N ASP A 172 -3.44 -7.95 -16.10
CA ASP A 172 -4.14 -9.22 -16.33
C ASP A 172 -5.58 -8.98 -16.83
N ALA A 173 -6.20 -7.85 -16.44
CA ALA A 173 -7.49 -7.40 -16.95
C ALA A 173 -7.41 -6.72 -18.33
N GLY A 174 -6.22 -6.61 -18.92
CA GLY A 174 -5.99 -5.94 -20.20
C GLY A 174 -5.79 -4.42 -20.12
N VAL A 175 -5.69 -3.84 -18.92
CA VAL A 175 -5.45 -2.41 -18.71
C VAL A 175 -3.95 -2.12 -18.64
N LYS A 176 -3.35 -1.82 -19.79
CA LYS A 176 -1.92 -1.50 -19.91
C LYS A 176 -1.68 -0.01 -19.72
N SER A 177 -1.37 0.40 -18.49
CA SER A 177 -0.97 1.78 -18.18
C SER A 177 0.07 1.81 -17.07
N GLU A 178 1.05 2.71 -17.19
CA GLU A 178 2.03 2.97 -16.14
C GLU A 178 1.64 4.15 -15.23
N ASP A 179 0.66 4.96 -15.68
CA ASP A 179 0.18 6.14 -14.97
C ASP A 179 -0.47 5.74 -13.64
N TYR A 180 0.09 6.29 -12.56
CA TYR A 180 -0.36 6.02 -11.20
C TYR A 180 -1.80 6.49 -10.96
N ASP A 181 -2.11 7.73 -11.34
CA ASP A 181 -3.40 8.35 -11.04
C ASP A 181 -4.50 7.74 -11.91
N PHE A 182 -4.20 7.39 -13.17
CA PHE A 182 -5.10 6.64 -14.02
C PHE A 182 -5.44 5.26 -13.42
N LEU A 183 -4.43 4.47 -13.04
CA LEU A 183 -4.66 3.17 -12.43
C LEU A 183 -5.42 3.27 -11.10
N LYS A 184 -5.11 4.28 -10.29
CA LYS A 184 -5.84 4.56 -9.05
C LYS A 184 -7.31 4.82 -9.34
N LEU A 185 -7.61 5.64 -10.36
CA LEU A 185 -8.98 5.96 -10.76
C LEU A 185 -9.71 4.71 -11.27
N VAL A 186 -9.09 3.95 -12.18
CA VAL A 186 -9.64 2.71 -12.75
C VAL A 186 -10.01 1.71 -11.66
N VAL A 187 -9.09 1.45 -10.73
CA VAL A 187 -9.30 0.43 -9.69
C VAL A 187 -10.29 0.94 -8.64
N SER A 188 -10.33 2.26 -8.39
CA SER A 188 -11.36 2.88 -7.54
C SER A 188 -12.75 2.71 -8.13
N TYR A 189 -12.93 3.02 -9.42
CA TYR A 189 -14.20 2.81 -10.11
C TYR A 189 -14.58 1.33 -10.19
N ALA A 190 -13.62 0.43 -10.33
CA ALA A 190 -13.90 -1.01 -10.31
C ALA A 190 -14.44 -1.46 -8.94
N ALA A 191 -13.87 -0.96 -7.83
CA ALA A 191 -14.42 -1.20 -6.49
C ALA A 191 -15.85 -0.66 -6.37
N ASP A 192 -16.07 0.57 -6.83
CA ASP A 192 -17.37 1.24 -6.80
C ASP A 192 -18.42 0.47 -7.64
N LEU A 193 -18.04 -0.05 -8.82
CA LEU A 193 -18.90 -0.86 -9.69
C LEU A 193 -19.29 -2.21 -9.07
N ILE A 194 -18.38 -2.83 -8.31
CA ILE A 194 -18.65 -4.09 -7.60
C ILE A 194 -19.45 -3.85 -6.31
N GLY A 195 -19.44 -2.62 -5.78
CA GLY A 195 -20.12 -2.26 -4.54
C GLY A 195 -19.33 -2.63 -3.28
N VAL A 196 -18.00 -2.62 -3.35
CA VAL A 196 -17.10 -2.84 -2.20
C VAL A 196 -16.27 -1.60 -1.91
N SER A 197 -15.81 -1.43 -0.68
CA SER A 197 -14.89 -0.32 -0.37
C SER A 197 -13.57 -0.48 -1.11
N ARG A 198 -12.97 0.64 -1.52
CA ARG A 198 -11.72 0.67 -2.31
C ARG A 198 -10.57 0.01 -1.57
N ARG A 199 -10.50 0.22 -0.25
CA ARG A 199 -9.52 -0.39 0.65
C ARG A 199 -9.71 -1.90 0.79
N HIS A 200 -10.95 -2.36 0.80
CA HIS A 200 -11.25 -3.78 0.76
C HIS A 200 -10.78 -4.37 -0.57
N PHE A 201 -11.09 -3.70 -1.68
CA PHE A 201 -10.69 -4.18 -2.99
C PHE A 201 -9.16 -4.25 -3.16
N ASP A 202 -8.44 -3.24 -2.69
CA ASP A 202 -6.97 -3.21 -2.62
C ASP A 202 -6.42 -4.44 -1.87
N ALA A 203 -6.95 -4.73 -0.68
CA ALA A 203 -6.54 -5.88 0.12
C ALA A 203 -6.87 -7.23 -0.55
N ALA A 204 -8.02 -7.31 -1.22
CA ALA A 204 -8.46 -8.50 -1.94
C ALA A 204 -7.54 -8.80 -3.14
N ILE A 205 -7.25 -7.78 -3.96
CA ILE A 205 -6.28 -7.89 -5.08
C ILE A 205 -4.91 -8.30 -4.56
N TRP A 206 -4.43 -7.65 -3.49
CA TRP A 206 -3.12 -7.99 -2.91
C TRP A 206 -3.05 -9.45 -2.49
N THR A 207 -4.11 -9.97 -1.85
CA THR A 207 -4.21 -11.36 -1.39
C THR A 207 -4.21 -12.33 -2.57
N TYR A 208 -5.01 -12.04 -3.59
CA TYR A 208 -5.11 -12.84 -4.81
C TYR A 208 -3.77 -12.91 -5.57
N VAL A 209 -3.15 -11.78 -5.85
CA VAL A 209 -1.89 -11.74 -6.61
C VAL A 209 -0.74 -12.37 -5.81
N SER A 210 -0.74 -12.19 -4.48
CA SER A 210 0.26 -12.82 -3.60
C SER A 210 0.16 -14.35 -3.59
N SER A 211 -1.05 -14.92 -3.64
CA SER A 211 -1.24 -16.37 -3.66
C SER A 211 -0.85 -16.97 -5.01
N GLN A 212 -1.23 -16.32 -6.12
CA GLN A 212 -0.86 -16.74 -7.49
C GLN A 212 0.67 -16.89 -7.66
N LYS A 213 1.45 -15.91 -7.18
CA LYS A 213 2.92 -15.99 -7.22
C LYS A 213 3.48 -17.14 -6.39
N GLY A 214 2.85 -17.45 -5.26
CA GLY A 214 3.22 -18.59 -4.43
C GLY A 214 2.97 -19.93 -5.12
N LEU A 215 1.87 -20.06 -5.87
CA LEU A 215 1.60 -21.26 -6.68
C LEU A 215 2.58 -21.38 -7.85
N GLN A 216 2.80 -20.31 -8.61
CA GLN A 216 3.73 -20.32 -9.76
C GLN A 216 5.17 -20.67 -9.35
N ALA A 217 5.66 -20.15 -8.22
CA ALA A 217 6.97 -20.51 -7.69
C ALA A 217 7.07 -22.00 -7.32
N LYS A 218 6.00 -22.56 -6.72
CA LYS A 218 5.95 -24.00 -6.38
C LYS A 218 5.89 -24.88 -7.63
N THR A 219 5.14 -24.49 -8.65
CA THR A 219 5.05 -25.23 -9.92
C THR A 219 6.37 -25.17 -10.70
N ALA A 220 7.06 -24.03 -10.70
CA ALA A 220 8.36 -23.89 -11.36
C ALA A 220 9.47 -24.72 -10.68
N LEU A 221 9.42 -24.89 -9.35
CA LEU A 221 10.31 -25.79 -8.61
C LEU A 221 9.98 -27.28 -8.80
N ALA A 222 8.81 -27.61 -9.34
CA ALA A 222 8.33 -28.99 -9.50
C ALA A 222 8.51 -29.55 -10.93
N LEU A 223 9.09 -28.80 -11.87
CA LEU A 223 9.44 -29.30 -13.20
C LEU A 223 10.69 -30.20 -13.09
N PRO A 224 10.64 -31.50 -13.44
CA PRO A 224 11.84 -32.32 -13.48
C PRO A 224 12.75 -31.86 -14.62
N LEU A 225 14.07 -31.81 -14.38
CA LEU A 225 15.07 -31.87 -15.44
C LEU A 225 14.85 -33.18 -16.20
N ALA A 226 14.07 -33.15 -17.29
CA ALA A 226 14.09 -34.21 -18.27
C ALA A 226 15.42 -34.10 -19.03
N ALA A 227 16.42 -34.82 -18.51
CA ALA A 227 17.69 -35.03 -19.17
C ALA A 227 17.44 -35.65 -20.56
N SER A 228 18.03 -35.02 -21.56
CA SER A 228 18.22 -35.59 -22.89
C SER A 228 18.89 -36.95 -22.77
N ILE A 229 18.18 -38.01 -23.18
CA ILE A 229 18.82 -39.25 -23.60
C ILE A 229 19.04 -39.09 -25.10
N ALA A 230 20.29 -38.81 -25.46
CA ALA A 230 20.79 -38.92 -26.82
C ALA A 230 20.71 -40.40 -27.24
N VAL A 231 20.03 -40.66 -28.36
CA VAL A 231 20.08 -41.95 -29.05
C VAL A 231 21.40 -41.98 -29.83
N ALA A 232 22.21 -42.99 -29.55
CA ALA A 232 23.32 -43.43 -30.39
C ALA A 232 22.86 -44.62 -31.24
#